data_AF-A0A0N9XHA2-F1
#
_entry.id   AF-A0A0N9XHA2-F1
#
_cell.length_a   1.000
_cell.length_b   1.000
_cell.length_c   1.000
_cell.angle_alpha   90.00
_cell.angle_beta   90.00
_cell.angle_gamma   90.00
#
_symmetry.space_group_name_H-M   'P 1'
#
loop_
_entity.id
_entity.type
_entity.pdbx_description
1 polymer ?
#
loop_
_entity_poly.entity_id
_entity_poly.type
_entity_poly.pdbx_seq_one_letter_code
_entity_poly.pdbx_strand_id
1 'polypeptide(L)' 'MIASYGGEPKNPQWYYNLKAHPECRFGDEDYIATEVTDPDEYARLYELAERVYSGFGDYRAKMAATGGRRIPVFRLTPC' A
#
# COMPACT_ATOMS: atom_id res chain seq x y z
N MET A 1 5.24 0.53 0.54
CA MET A 1 4.29 1.60 0.88
C MET A 1 2.86 1.06 0.90
N ILE A 2 2.03 1.51 1.85
CA ILE A 2 0.64 1.04 2.04
C ILE A 2 -0.33 2.19 1.71
N ALA A 3 -1.17 2.02 0.69
CA ALA A 3 -2.11 3.04 0.21
C ALA A 3 -3.44 3.04 1.00
N SER A 4 -3.37 3.10 2.34
CA SER A 4 -4.56 2.95 3.20
C SER A 4 -5.46 4.17 3.24
N TYR A 5 -4.92 5.38 3.09
CA TYR A 5 -5.64 6.66 3.28
C TYR A 5 -6.52 6.67 4.55
N GLY A 6 -6.00 6.13 5.66
CA GLY A 6 -6.72 6.05 6.94
C GLY A 6 -7.89 5.06 6.95
N GLY A 7 -7.93 4.09 6.02
CA GLY A 7 -9.05 3.18 5.88
C GLY A 7 -10.30 3.90 5.35
N GLU A 8 -10.12 4.87 4.46
CA GLU A 8 -11.20 5.50 3.72
C GLU A 8 -11.48 4.74 2.42
N PRO A 9 -12.69 4.85 1.82
CA PRO A 9 -13.04 4.11 0.60
C PRO A 9 -12.21 4.46 -0.65
N LYS A 10 -11.55 5.62 -0.66
CA LYS A 10 -10.73 6.10 -1.79
C LYS A 10 -9.22 5.93 -1.58
N ASN A 11 -8.50 5.68 -2.67
CA ASN A 11 -7.04 5.67 -2.66
C ASN A 11 -6.47 7.08 -2.44
N PRO A 12 -5.31 7.21 -1.78
CA PRO A 12 -4.63 8.49 -1.68
C PRO A 12 -4.19 8.98 -3.06
N GLN A 13 -4.06 10.28 -3.30
CA GLN A 13 -3.76 10.80 -4.63
C GLN A 13 -2.44 10.24 -5.21
N TRP A 14 -1.41 10.07 -4.36
CA TRP A 14 -0.12 9.51 -4.78
C TRP A 14 -0.23 8.10 -5.38
N TYR A 15 -1.25 7.32 -5.02
CA TYR A 15 -1.48 5.98 -5.59
C TYR A 15 -1.63 6.08 -7.12
N TYR A 16 -2.39 7.06 -7.58
CA TYR A 16 -2.65 7.26 -9.01
C TYR A 16 -1.40 7.77 -9.72
N ASN A 17 -0.60 8.60 -9.04
CA ASN A 17 0.69 9.07 -9.58
C ASN A 17 1.64 7.88 -9.79
N LEU A 18 1.80 6.99 -8.81
CA LEU A 18 2.69 5.82 -8.92
C LEU A 18 2.19 4.76 -9.91
N LYS A 19 0.86 4.67 -10.11
CA LYS A 19 0.27 3.87 -11.18
C LYS A 19 0.69 4.36 -12.57
N ALA A 20 0.80 5.67 -12.76
CA ALA A 20 1.14 6.28 -14.04
C ALA A 20 2.66 6.42 -14.25
N HIS A 21 3.38 6.76 -13.19
CA HIS A 21 4.81 7.04 -13.15
C HIS A 21 5.42 6.31 -11.93
N PRO A 22 5.94 5.10 -12.10
CA PRO A 22 6.40 4.27 -10.98
C PRO A 22 7.68 4.81 -10.32
N GLU A 23 8.39 5.75 -10.95
CA GLU A 23 9.57 6.39 -10.40
C GLU A 23 9.20 7.30 -9.22
N CYS A 24 9.84 7.10 -8.08
CA CYS A 24 9.61 7.91 -6.90
C CYS A 24 10.88 8.07 -6.06
N ARG A 25 10.94 9.17 -5.33
CA ARG A 25 12.00 9.44 -4.36
C ARG A 25 11.48 9.21 -2.96
N PHE A 26 12.15 8.37 -2.19
CA PHE A 26 11.81 8.10 -0.79
C PHE A 26 13.01 8.46 0.08
N GLY A 27 12.85 9.49 0.92
CA GLY A 27 14.00 10.15 1.55
C GLY A 27 14.87 10.83 0.50
N ASP A 28 16.14 10.43 0.44
CA ASP A 28 17.13 10.96 -0.52
C ASP A 28 17.53 9.94 -1.60
N GLU A 29 16.81 8.82 -1.71
CA GLU A 29 17.09 7.75 -2.66
C GLU A 29 15.95 7.58 -3.67
N ASP A 30 16.32 7.21 -4.90
CA ASP A 30 15.40 6.93 -6.01
C ASP A 30 14.99 5.45 -6.02
N TYR A 31 13.70 5.22 -6.27
CA TYR A 31 13.08 3.90 -6.27
C TYR A 31 12.09 3.74 -7.42
N ILE A 32 11.90 2.50 -7.84
CA ILE A 32 10.75 2.08 -8.65
C ILE A 32 9.69 1.47 -7.74
N ALA A 33 8.50 2.07 -7.73
CA ALA A 33 7.33 1.59 -7.02
C ALA A 33 6.52 0.61 -7.89
N THR A 34 6.40 -0.64 -7.44
CA THR A 34 5.60 -1.67 -8.13
C THR A 34 4.44 -2.11 -7.23
N GLU A 35 3.22 -2.05 -7.75
CA GLU A 35 2.03 -2.56 -7.04
C GLU A 35 2.13 -4.08 -6.91
N VAL A 36 1.95 -4.58 -5.68
CA VAL A 36 1.95 -6.01 -5.37
C VAL A 36 0.55 -6.57 -5.58
N THR A 37 0.37 -7.28 -6.69
CA THR A 37 -0.90 -7.91 -7.06
C THR A 37 -1.01 -9.36 -6.57
N ASP A 38 0.12 -10.05 -6.49
CA ASP A 38 0.22 -11.42 -5.97
C ASP A 38 -0.40 -11.54 -4.56
N PRO A 39 -1.35 -12.46 -4.34
CA PRO A 39 -2.06 -12.59 -3.06
C PRO A 39 -1.15 -12.98 -1.89
N ASP A 40 -0.23 -13.91 -2.10
CA ASP A 40 0.62 -14.47 -1.05
C ASP A 40 1.65 -13.43 -0.59
N GLU A 41 2.29 -12.77 -1.55
CA GLU A 41 3.25 -11.72 -1.27
C GLU A 41 2.59 -10.49 -0.65
N TYR A 42 1.38 -10.15 -1.08
CA TYR A 42 0.61 -9.10 -0.44
C TYR A 42 0.29 -9.44 1.02
N ALA A 43 -0.18 -10.66 1.30
CA ALA A 43 -0.52 -11.08 2.65
C ALA A 43 0.72 -10.99 3.55
N ARG A 44 1.87 -11.49 3.08
CA ARG A 44 3.16 -11.40 3.76
C ARG A 44 3.56 -9.95 4.07
N LEU A 45 3.51 -9.06 3.07
CA LEU A 45 3.90 -7.66 3.24
C LEU A 45 2.93 -6.89 4.14
N TYR A 46 1.63 -7.20 4.06
CA TYR A 46 0.63 -6.56 4.91
C TYR A 46 0.79 -7.00 6.37
N GLU A 47 1.06 -8.28 6.62
CA GLU A 47 1.36 -8.78 7.97
C GLU A 47 2.60 -8.10 8.56
N LEU A 48 3.65 -7.92 7.75
CA LEU A 48 4.82 -7.14 8.18
C LEU A 48 4.48 -5.69 8.50
N ALA A 49 3.60 -5.06 7.71
CA ALA A 49 3.14 -3.70 7.98
C ALA A 49 2.35 -3.61 9.29
N GLU A 50 1.49 -4.58 9.59
CA GLU A 50 0.73 -4.67 10.85
C GLU A 50 1.64 -4.80 12.07
N ARG A 51 2.78 -5.49 11.94
CA ARG A 51 3.80 -5.59 13.00
C ARG A 51 4.50 -4.24 13.27
N VAL A 52 4.61 -3.38 12.26
CA VAL A 52 5.18 -2.03 12.41
C VAL A 52 4.16 -1.05 12.94
N TYR A 53 2.90 -1.14 12.47
CA TYR A 53 1.81 -0.29 12.91
C TYR A 53 0.50 -1.08 12.94
N SER A 54 0.04 -1.36 14.16
CA SER A 54 -1.15 -2.17 14.41
C SER A 54 -2.44 -1.60 13.80
N GLY A 55 -2.52 -0.28 13.61
CA GLY A 55 -3.69 0.38 13.01
C GLY A 55 -3.97 -0.02 11.55
N PHE A 56 -3.02 -0.67 10.86
CA PHE A 56 -3.32 -1.26 9.55
C PHE A 56 -4.35 -2.39 9.61
N GLY A 57 -4.38 -3.16 10.71
CA GLY A 57 -5.41 -4.18 10.92
C GLY A 57 -6.81 -3.60 10.96
N ASP A 58 -6.98 -2.49 11.67
CA ASP A 58 -8.25 -1.76 11.76
C ASP A 58 -8.69 -1.24 10.39
N TYR A 59 -7.76 -0.72 9.59
CA TYR A 59 -8.07 -0.25 8.23
C TYR A 59 -8.49 -1.38 7.31
N ARG A 60 -7.83 -2.55 7.40
CA ARG A 60 -8.22 -3.75 6.63
C ARG A 60 -9.62 -4.22 7.01
N ALA A 61 -9.91 -4.28 8.31
CA ALA A 61 -11.23 -4.64 8.82
C ALA A 61 -12.33 -3.65 8.38
N LYS A 62 -12.04 -2.34 8.47
CA LYS A 62 -12.95 -1.28 7.99
C LYS A 62 -13.26 -1.45 6.50
N MET A 63 -12.26 -1.73 5.66
CA MET A 63 -12.48 -1.94 4.22
C MET A 63 -13.24 -3.22 3.89
N ALA A 64 -13.03 -4.29 4.66
CA ALA A 64 -13.85 -5.50 4.52
C ALA A 64 -15.33 -5.21 4.83
N ALA A 65 -15.61 -4.35 5.82
CA ALA A 65 -16.96 -3.96 6.21
C ALA A 65 -17.65 -3.00 5.23
N THR A 66 -16.91 -2.12 4.54
CA THR A 66 -17.49 -1.08 3.66
C THR A 66 -17.56 -1.47 2.18
N GLY A 67 -17.43 -2.75 1.83
CA GLY A 67 -17.61 -3.21 0.44
C GLY A 67 -16.35 -3.61 -0.32
N GLY A 68 -15.26 -3.95 0.39
CA GLY A 68 -14.25 -4.87 -0.17
C GLY A 68 -13.12 -4.24 -0.98
N ARG A 69 -12.81 -2.95 -0.81
CA ARG A 69 -11.58 -2.42 -1.40
C ARG A 69 -10.35 -3.06 -0.75
N ARG A 70 -9.54 -3.76 -1.54
CA ARG A 70 -8.19 -4.17 -1.15
C ARG A 70 -7.32 -2.91 -1.02
N ILE A 71 -6.65 -2.72 0.11
CA ILE A 71 -5.73 -1.60 0.34
C ILE A 71 -4.46 -1.86 -0.47
N PRO A 72 -4.12 -1.07 -1.50
CA PRO A 72 -2.97 -1.36 -2.34
C PRO A 72 -1.64 -1.32 -1.58
N VAL A 73 -0.72 -2.20 -1.95
CA VAL A 73 0.64 -2.26 -1.40
C VAL A 73 1.63 -2.10 -2.55
N PHE A 74 2.60 -1.20 -2.39
CA PHE A 74 3.68 -0.99 -3.33
C PHE A 74 4.99 -1.47 -2.74
N ARG A 75 5.72 -2.30 -3.48
CA ARG A 75 7.13 -2.60 -3.21
C ARG A 75 7.98 -1.50 -3.82
N LEU A 76 8.93 -0.98 -3.04
CA LEU A 76 9.95 -0.06 -3.53
C LEU A 76 11.21 -0.86 -3.81
N THR A 77 11.74 -0.76 -5.02
CA THR A 77 13.03 -1.34 -5.41
C THR A 77 14.00 -0.20 -5.70
N PRO A 78 15.17 -0.14 -5.04
CA PRO A 78 16.18 0.88 -5.32
C PRO A 78 16.60 0.88 -6.79
N CYS A 79 16.89 2.07 -7.32
CA CYS A 79 17.50 2.25 -8.64
C CYS A 79 19.03 2.14 -8.59
#